data_AF-A0A2E2TM18-F1
#
_entry.id   AF-A0A2E2TM18-F1
#
_cell.length_a   1.000
_cell.length_b   1.000
_cell.length_c   1.000
_cell.angle_alpha   90.00
_cell.angle_beta   90.00
_cell.angle_gamma   90.00
#
_symmetry.space_group_name_H-M   'P 1'
#
loop_
_entity.id
_entity.type
_entity.pdbx_description
1 polymer ?
#
loop_
_entity_poly.entity_id
_entity_poly.type
_entity_poly.pdbx_seq_one_letter_code
_entity_poly.pdbx_strand_id
1 'polypeptide(L)'
;MEEGKICQGDKYTYKKRTICLPVTLKGLPDQLETEGHTLLRKSTFHISLVCIGRLIDKHGIEVSDFEEKVLNDFCDFVKENEVSFGGYGEFRFVTNNDRRTVIVMSKVSNLDKFFQLLNSKYNLNLETPPAHVTLYTLQPELGIFLVDGEDLDSLSKTVEVPEGIQKVF
;
A
#
# COMPACT_ATOMS: atom_id res chain seq x y z
N MET A 1 1.46 -18.94 8.76
CA MET A 1 0.43 -18.02 9.28
C MET A 1 -0.73 -17.95 8.30
N GLU A 2 -1.96 -17.88 8.79
CA GLU A 2 -3.14 -17.76 7.94
C GLU A 2 -3.39 -16.28 7.57
N GLU A 3 -3.90 -16.05 6.35
CA GLU A 3 -4.37 -14.72 5.96
C GLU A 3 -5.61 -14.35 6.79
N GLY A 4 -5.75 -13.08 7.15
CA GLY A 4 -6.90 -12.64 7.92
C GLY A 4 -6.70 -11.36 8.71
N LYS A 5 -7.52 -11.19 9.72
CA LYS A 5 -7.45 -10.08 10.68
C LYS A 5 -6.28 -10.29 11.64
N ILE A 6 -5.56 -9.22 11.97
CA ILE A 6 -4.40 -9.28 12.89
C ILE A 6 -4.56 -8.31 14.06
N CYS A 7 -3.69 -8.43 15.06
CA CYS A 7 -3.63 -7.55 16.23
C CYS A 7 -4.93 -7.55 17.07
N GLN A 8 -5.60 -8.70 17.13
CA GLN A 8 -6.82 -8.94 17.93
C GLN A 8 -8.00 -8.01 17.58
N GLY A 9 -8.06 -7.49 16.36
CA GLY A 9 -9.15 -6.62 15.91
C GLY A 9 -9.38 -6.67 14.41
N ASP A 10 -10.33 -5.83 13.96
CA ASP A 10 -10.80 -5.83 12.57
C ASP A 10 -10.12 -4.78 11.68
N LYS A 11 -9.27 -3.95 12.28
CA LYS A 11 -8.71 -2.75 11.65
C LYS A 11 -7.62 -3.07 10.64
N TYR A 12 -6.79 -4.08 10.90
CA TYR A 12 -5.68 -4.45 10.06
C TYR A 12 -5.86 -5.88 9.56
N THR A 13 -5.41 -6.11 8.33
CA THR A 13 -5.43 -7.43 7.71
C THR A 13 -4.04 -7.81 7.26
N TYR A 14 -3.78 -9.11 7.22
CA TYR A 14 -2.57 -9.69 6.69
C TYR A 14 -2.93 -10.63 5.56
N LYS A 15 -2.35 -10.38 4.38
CA LYS A 15 -2.55 -11.21 3.18
C LYS A 15 -1.34 -11.11 2.27
N LYS A 16 -1.00 -12.19 1.57
CA LYS A 16 0.12 -12.23 0.61
C LYS A 16 1.41 -11.61 1.12
N ARG A 17 1.75 -11.86 2.40
CA ARG A 17 2.94 -11.31 3.07
C ARG A 17 2.95 -9.78 3.18
N THR A 18 1.77 -9.16 3.29
CA THR A 18 1.59 -7.73 3.42
C THR A 18 0.61 -7.41 4.55
N ILE A 19 0.99 -6.45 5.39
CA ILE A 19 0.08 -5.81 6.36
C ILE A 19 -0.70 -4.72 5.63
N CYS A 20 -2.03 -4.76 5.73
CA CYS A 20 -2.93 -3.87 5.02
C CYS A 20 -3.91 -3.17 5.97
N LEU A 21 -4.22 -1.91 5.67
CA LEU A 21 -5.35 -1.17 6.23
C LEU A 21 -6.49 -1.19 5.20
N PRO A 22 -7.58 -1.95 5.42
CA PRO A 22 -8.73 -1.94 4.52
C PRO A 22 -9.37 -0.56 4.45
N VAL A 23 -9.81 -0.16 3.26
CA VAL A 23 -10.59 1.08 3.06
C VAL A 23 -11.82 0.79 2.23
N THR A 24 -12.89 1.58 2.43
CA THR A 24 -14.12 1.46 1.65
C THR A 24 -14.24 2.66 0.74
N LEU A 25 -14.29 2.42 -0.56
CA LEU A 25 -14.54 3.43 -1.58
C LEU A 25 -15.84 3.09 -2.30
N LYS A 26 -16.80 4.03 -2.30
CA LYS A 26 -18.11 3.88 -2.95
C LYS A 26 -18.24 4.93 -4.06
N GLY A 27 -19.01 4.62 -5.08
CA GLY A 27 -19.27 5.57 -6.18
C GLY A 27 -18.19 5.63 -7.26
N LEU A 28 -17.16 4.79 -7.20
CA LEU A 28 -16.19 4.65 -8.29
C LEU A 28 -16.84 3.89 -9.47
N PRO A 29 -16.70 4.38 -10.72
CA PRO A 29 -17.13 3.65 -11.92
C PRO A 29 -16.38 2.33 -12.07
N ASP A 30 -16.95 1.37 -12.79
CA ASP A 30 -16.32 0.06 -13.01
C ASP A 30 -15.10 0.12 -13.93
N GLN A 31 -14.99 1.17 -14.75
CA GLN A 31 -13.90 1.38 -15.70
C GLN A 31 -13.44 2.83 -15.68
N LEU A 32 -12.17 3.03 -16.01
CA LEU A 32 -11.54 4.33 -16.20
C LEU A 32 -10.73 4.32 -17.49
N GLU A 33 -11.04 5.23 -18.39
CA GLU A 33 -10.18 5.54 -19.53
C GLU A 33 -9.19 6.63 -19.14
N THR A 34 -7.90 6.32 -19.22
CA THR A 34 -6.82 7.28 -18.95
C THR A 34 -5.54 6.82 -19.60
N GLU A 35 -4.67 7.75 -19.99
CA GLU A 35 -3.36 7.43 -20.58
C GLU A 35 -3.43 6.45 -21.77
N GLY A 36 -4.51 6.52 -22.55
CA GLY A 36 -4.75 5.63 -23.70
C GLY A 36 -5.12 4.19 -23.34
N HIS A 37 -5.46 3.91 -22.08
CA HIS A 37 -5.83 2.59 -21.59
C HIS A 37 -7.21 2.59 -20.93
N THR A 38 -7.94 1.49 -21.10
CA THR A 38 -9.14 1.18 -20.31
C THR A 38 -8.73 0.32 -19.12
N LEU A 39 -8.84 0.86 -17.91
CA LEU A 39 -8.51 0.16 -16.67
C LEU A 39 -9.78 -0.29 -15.94
N LEU A 40 -9.72 -1.44 -15.29
CA LEU A 40 -10.84 -2.01 -14.54
C LEU A 40 -10.72 -1.68 -13.06
N ARG A 41 -11.84 -1.32 -12.43
CA ARG A 41 -11.93 -1.05 -10.99
C ARG A 41 -11.60 -2.32 -10.19
N LYS A 42 -10.81 -2.17 -9.13
CA LYS A 42 -10.59 -3.26 -8.18
C LYS A 42 -11.85 -3.56 -7.37
N SER A 43 -12.07 -4.84 -7.08
CA SER A 43 -13.18 -5.30 -6.24
C SER A 43 -12.97 -5.00 -4.74
N THR A 44 -11.71 -4.86 -4.31
CA THR A 44 -11.35 -4.54 -2.92
C THR A 44 -10.26 -3.48 -2.82
N PHE A 45 -10.39 -2.60 -1.83
CA PHE A 45 -9.48 -1.49 -1.60
C PHE A 45 -8.79 -1.61 -0.24
N HIS A 46 -7.51 -1.29 -0.23
CA HIS A 46 -6.68 -1.26 0.97
C HIS A 46 -5.47 -0.39 0.72
N ILE A 47 -4.89 0.11 1.80
CA ILE A 47 -3.55 0.69 1.83
C ILE A 47 -2.60 -0.42 2.26
N SER A 48 -1.56 -0.66 1.47
CA SER A 48 -0.47 -1.54 1.90
C SER A 48 0.38 -0.77 2.90
N LEU A 49 0.39 -1.21 4.15
CA LEU A 49 1.20 -0.59 5.21
C LEU A 49 2.63 -1.11 5.16
N VAL A 50 2.79 -2.43 5.08
CA VAL A 50 4.11 -3.08 5.12
C VAL A 50 4.10 -4.28 4.18
N CYS A 51 4.77 -4.17 3.03
CA CYS A 51 4.92 -5.26 2.08
C CYS A 51 6.12 -6.14 2.46
N ILE A 52 6.01 -6.90 3.55
CA ILE A 52 7.12 -7.67 4.15
C ILE A 52 7.85 -8.52 3.11
N GLY A 53 7.11 -9.27 2.29
CA GLY A 53 7.71 -10.11 1.24
C GLY A 53 8.57 -9.29 0.27
N ARG A 54 8.11 -8.11 -0.12
CA ARG A 54 8.86 -7.21 -1.02
C ARG A 54 10.05 -6.55 -0.36
N LEU A 55 9.96 -6.23 0.94
CA LEU A 55 11.09 -5.71 1.69
C LEU A 55 12.22 -6.75 1.76
N ILE A 56 11.87 -8.02 2.03
CA ILE A 56 12.84 -9.12 2.02
C ILE A 56 13.49 -9.25 0.64
N ASP A 57 12.68 -9.33 -0.42
CA ASP A 57 13.17 -9.51 -1.79
C ASP A 57 14.06 -8.33 -2.26
N LYS A 58 13.65 -7.08 -1.98
CA LYS A 58 14.33 -5.87 -2.46
C LYS A 58 15.63 -5.59 -1.71
N HIS A 59 15.65 -5.81 -0.39
CA HIS A 59 16.78 -5.45 0.46
C HIS A 59 17.63 -6.64 0.91
N GLY A 60 17.31 -7.86 0.48
CA GLY A 60 18.06 -9.07 0.85
C GLY A 60 18.08 -9.31 2.36
N ILE A 61 16.93 -9.15 3.03
CA ILE A 61 16.86 -9.24 4.49
C ILE A 61 17.06 -10.71 4.93
N GLU A 62 18.18 -10.98 5.63
CA GLU A 62 18.55 -12.32 6.12
C GLU A 62 18.11 -12.61 7.57
N VAL A 63 17.29 -11.74 8.16
CA VAL A 63 16.80 -11.92 9.53
C VAL A 63 15.89 -13.17 9.59
N SER A 64 16.23 -14.12 10.47
CA SER A 64 15.41 -15.32 10.67
C SER A 64 14.01 -14.94 11.18
N ASP A 65 12.99 -15.59 10.63
CA ASP A 65 11.57 -15.37 11.00
C ASP A 65 11.14 -13.90 10.89
N PHE A 66 11.76 -13.12 10.00
CA PHE A 66 11.53 -11.69 9.87
C PHE A 66 10.05 -11.33 9.71
N GLU A 67 9.32 -12.14 8.97
CA GLU A 67 7.89 -11.92 8.73
C GLU A 67 7.03 -12.02 9.99
N GLU A 68 7.25 -13.04 10.81
CA GLU A 68 6.55 -13.19 12.09
C GLU A 68 6.95 -12.08 13.06
N LYS A 69 8.25 -11.76 13.09
CA LYS A 69 8.79 -10.67 13.90
C LYS A 69 8.17 -9.31 13.56
N VAL A 70 8.09 -8.95 12.27
CA VAL A 70 7.47 -7.70 11.81
C VAL A 70 5.97 -7.67 12.14
N LEU A 71 5.26 -8.80 12.05
CA LEU A 71 3.85 -8.87 12.42
C LEU A 71 3.62 -8.64 13.92
N ASN A 72 4.41 -9.31 14.76
CA ASN A 72 4.35 -9.13 16.21
C ASN A 72 4.70 -7.69 16.59
N ASP A 73 5.76 -7.14 16.01
CA ASP A 73 6.18 -5.76 16.25
C ASP A 73 5.13 -4.75 15.82
N PHE A 74 4.48 -4.97 14.68
CA PHE A 74 3.39 -4.11 14.22
C PHE A 74 2.23 -4.16 15.21
N CYS A 75 1.83 -5.37 15.65
CA CYS A 75 0.74 -5.52 16.60
C CYS A 75 1.03 -4.97 17.99
N ASP A 76 2.28 -5.00 18.43
CA ASP A 76 2.69 -4.34 19.66
C ASP A 76 2.73 -2.81 19.49
N PHE A 77 3.29 -2.33 18.38
CA PHE A 77 3.40 -0.91 18.08
C PHE A 77 2.03 -0.20 18.07
N VAL A 78 1.02 -0.80 17.44
CA VAL A 78 -0.32 -0.20 17.31
C VAL A 78 -1.12 -0.13 18.60
N LYS A 79 -0.66 -0.77 19.70
CA LYS A 79 -1.28 -0.63 21.02
C LYS A 79 -1.11 0.77 21.60
N GLU A 80 0.00 1.43 21.28
CA GLU A 80 0.37 2.74 21.80
C GLU A 80 0.45 3.81 20.70
N ASN A 81 0.64 3.40 19.45
CA ASN A 81 0.80 4.28 18.30
C ASN A 81 -0.23 3.93 17.23
N GLU A 82 -1.39 4.56 17.27
CA GLU A 82 -2.44 4.26 16.31
C GLU A 82 -1.96 4.51 14.86
N VAL A 83 -2.02 3.48 14.02
CA VAL A 83 -1.81 3.59 12.57
C VAL A 83 -3.17 3.73 11.90
N SER A 84 -3.48 4.91 11.39
CA SER A 84 -4.81 5.23 10.86
C SER A 84 -4.74 6.01 9.55
N PHE A 85 -5.81 5.90 8.77
CA PHE A 85 -5.96 6.65 7.52
C PHE A 85 -6.14 8.14 7.82
N GLY A 86 -5.35 8.97 7.15
CA GLY A 86 -5.29 10.42 7.35
C GLY A 86 -5.77 11.27 6.18
N GLY A 87 -6.28 10.65 5.10
CA GLY A 87 -6.81 11.35 3.94
C GLY A 87 -6.14 10.95 2.62
N TYR A 88 -6.77 11.37 1.51
CA TYR A 88 -6.30 11.12 0.15
C TYR A 88 -5.49 12.32 -0.38
N GLY A 89 -4.60 12.05 -1.33
CA GLY A 89 -3.77 13.04 -2.02
C GLY A 89 -3.98 13.00 -3.53
N GLU A 90 -2.92 13.25 -4.30
CA GLU A 90 -3.04 13.21 -5.76
C GLU A 90 -3.27 11.80 -6.33
N PHE A 91 -3.79 11.75 -7.54
CA PHE A 91 -3.86 10.53 -8.33
C PHE A 91 -2.58 10.36 -9.15
N ARG A 92 -2.13 9.13 -9.27
CA ARG A 92 -0.96 8.79 -10.09
C ARG A 92 -1.25 7.60 -10.97
N PHE A 93 -0.75 7.66 -12.20
CA PHE A 93 -0.72 6.56 -13.13
C PHE A 93 0.63 5.86 -13.03
N VAL A 94 0.63 4.59 -12.68
CA VAL A 94 1.82 3.77 -12.45
C VAL A 94 1.98 2.76 -13.57
N THR A 95 3.20 2.66 -14.08
CA THR A 95 3.61 1.77 -15.16
C THR A 95 4.79 0.92 -14.72
N ASN A 96 4.67 -0.40 -14.84
CA ASN A 96 5.79 -1.32 -14.62
C ASN A 96 5.65 -2.50 -15.59
N ASN A 97 6.57 -2.61 -16.55
CA ASN A 97 6.52 -3.56 -17.66
C ASN A 97 5.18 -3.49 -18.40
N ASP A 98 4.38 -4.57 -18.41
CA ASP A 98 3.06 -4.62 -19.04
C ASP A 98 1.90 -4.23 -18.08
N ARG A 99 2.22 -3.90 -16.83
CA ARG A 99 1.20 -3.51 -15.84
C ARG A 99 0.95 -2.02 -15.89
N ARG A 100 -0.33 -1.65 -15.79
CA ARG A 100 -0.78 -0.26 -15.66
C ARG A 100 -1.79 -0.19 -14.53
N THR A 101 -1.68 0.83 -13.70
CA THR A 101 -2.65 1.07 -12.63
C THR A 101 -2.81 2.54 -12.32
N VAL A 102 -4.00 2.92 -11.89
CA VAL A 102 -4.24 4.21 -11.24
C VAL A 102 -4.30 4.00 -9.75
N ILE A 103 -3.51 4.78 -9.03
CA ILE A 103 -3.49 4.85 -7.58
C ILE A 103 -3.95 6.23 -7.13
N VAL A 104 -4.43 6.31 -5.90
CA VAL A 104 -4.56 7.58 -5.17
C VAL A 104 -3.59 7.55 -3.98
N MET A 105 -2.80 8.60 -3.85
CA MET A 105 -1.89 8.74 -2.72
C MET A 105 -2.70 8.86 -1.43
N SER A 106 -2.15 8.38 -0.32
CA SER A 106 -2.84 8.35 0.97
C SER A 106 -1.90 8.76 2.08
N LYS A 107 -2.44 9.45 3.09
CA LYS A 107 -1.73 9.74 4.33
C LYS A 107 -2.06 8.65 5.33
N VAL A 108 -1.04 8.16 6.04
CA VAL A 108 -1.20 7.20 7.13
C VAL A 108 -0.40 7.70 8.33
N SER A 109 -1.06 7.82 9.47
CA SER A 109 -0.42 8.25 10.71
C SER A 109 0.53 7.17 11.25
N ASN A 110 1.64 7.60 11.84
CA ASN A 110 2.63 6.77 12.56
C ASN A 110 3.26 5.62 11.75
N LEU A 111 3.05 5.54 10.43
CA LEU A 111 3.68 4.52 9.59
C LEU A 111 5.20 4.75 9.51
N ASP A 112 5.61 6.02 9.39
CA ASP A 112 7.01 6.45 9.44
C ASP A 112 7.71 6.02 10.72
N LYS A 113 7.06 6.18 11.87
CA LYS A 113 7.58 5.75 13.17
C LYS A 113 7.72 4.23 13.26
N PHE A 114 6.81 3.48 12.64
CA PHE A 114 6.94 2.03 12.58
C PHE A 114 8.17 1.61 11.77
N PHE A 115 8.43 2.25 10.62
CA PHE A 115 9.64 1.98 9.86
C PHE A 115 10.92 2.41 10.59
N GLN A 116 10.89 3.51 11.35
CA GLN A 116 11.99 3.88 12.26
C GLN A 116 12.26 2.80 13.32
N LEU A 117 11.20 2.22 13.90
CA LEU A 117 11.32 1.09 14.83
C LEU A 117 11.98 -0.11 14.16
N LEU A 118 11.54 -0.50 12.95
CA LEU A 118 12.13 -1.62 12.21
C LEU A 118 13.61 -1.38 11.91
N ASN A 119 13.96 -0.19 11.44
CA ASN A 119 15.35 0.19 11.15
C ASN A 119 16.22 0.09 12.40
N SER A 120 15.76 0.62 13.53
CA SER A 120 16.50 0.56 14.79
C SER A 120 16.62 -0.87 15.32
N LYS A 121 15.53 -1.65 15.29
CA LYS A 121 15.47 -2.98 15.91
C LYS A 121 16.21 -4.05 15.11
N TYR A 122 16.19 -3.96 13.78
CA TYR A 122 16.77 -4.95 12.88
C TYR A 122 18.04 -4.46 12.18
N ASN A 123 18.54 -3.28 12.53
CA ASN A 123 19.69 -2.63 11.90
C ASN A 123 19.52 -2.56 10.36
N LEU A 124 18.36 -2.07 9.94
CA LEU A 124 17.99 -1.89 8.53
C LEU A 124 18.04 -0.41 8.14
N ASN A 125 18.00 -0.15 6.83
CA ASN A 125 17.91 1.19 6.27
C ASN A 125 16.75 1.25 5.26
N LEU A 126 15.54 1.00 5.74
CA LEU A 126 14.31 1.04 4.95
C LEU A 126 13.74 2.45 4.93
N GLU A 127 13.33 2.91 3.75
CA GLU A 127 12.44 4.06 3.65
C GLU A 127 11.01 3.67 4.05
N THR A 128 10.22 4.66 4.46
CA THR A 128 8.78 4.45 4.63
C THR A 128 8.13 4.44 3.24
N PRO A 129 7.47 3.35 2.82
CA PRO A 129 6.88 3.25 1.50
C PRO A 129 5.81 4.32 1.29
N PRO A 130 5.65 4.83 0.06
CA PRO A 130 4.58 5.76 -0.28
C PRO A 130 3.22 5.09 -0.10
N ALA A 131 2.44 5.55 0.88
CA ALA A 131 1.11 5.01 1.14
C ALA A 131 0.13 5.41 0.02
N HIS A 132 -0.61 4.42 -0.50
CA HIS A 132 -1.55 4.62 -1.59
C HIS A 132 -2.63 3.53 -1.59
N VAL A 133 -3.71 3.79 -2.33
CA VAL A 133 -4.74 2.81 -2.67
C VAL A 133 -4.71 2.57 -4.16
N THR A 134 -4.56 1.31 -4.57
CA THR A 134 -4.76 0.91 -5.97
C THR A 134 -6.24 0.94 -6.32
N LEU A 135 -6.64 1.75 -7.31
CA LEU A 135 -8.04 1.95 -7.69
C LEU A 135 -8.43 1.13 -8.92
N TYR A 136 -7.64 1.26 -9.98
CA TYR A 136 -7.90 0.64 -11.28
C TYR A 136 -6.66 -0.07 -11.79
N THR A 137 -6.83 -1.21 -12.46
CA THR A 137 -5.73 -2.04 -12.98
C THR A 137 -6.05 -2.50 -14.39
N LEU A 138 -5.03 -2.56 -15.26
CA LEU A 138 -5.17 -3.10 -16.62
C LEU A 138 -5.43 -4.61 -16.60
N GLN A 139 -4.63 -5.34 -15.84
CA GLN A 139 -4.92 -6.74 -15.51
C GLN A 139 -5.73 -6.79 -14.21
N PRO A 140 -6.84 -7.54 -14.15
CA PRO A 140 -7.68 -7.60 -12.96
C PRO A 140 -6.90 -7.92 -11.68
N GLU A 141 -7.13 -7.12 -10.63
CA GLU A 141 -6.60 -7.32 -9.26
C GLU A 141 -5.08 -7.30 -9.10
N LEU A 142 -4.32 -6.99 -10.15
CA LEU A 142 -2.86 -6.95 -10.14
C LEU A 142 -2.36 -5.50 -10.04
N GLY A 143 -2.16 -5.04 -8.81
CA GLY A 143 -1.47 -3.79 -8.53
C GLY A 143 0.04 -3.85 -8.82
N ILE A 144 0.68 -2.70 -8.69
CA ILE A 144 2.13 -2.53 -8.72
C ILE A 144 2.58 -2.17 -7.32
N PHE A 145 3.61 -2.84 -6.81
CA PHE A 145 4.19 -2.50 -5.51
C PHE A 145 5.10 -1.29 -5.68
N LEU A 146 4.90 -0.28 -4.84
CA LEU A 146 5.78 0.88 -4.68
C LEU A 146 6.38 0.78 -3.28
N VAL A 147 7.67 0.42 -3.20
CA VAL A 147 8.33 0.05 -1.93
C VAL A 147 9.05 1.24 -1.31
N ASP A 148 9.42 2.25 -2.10
CA ASP A 148 10.12 3.46 -1.66
C ASP A 148 9.81 4.66 -2.58
N GLY A 149 10.46 5.81 -2.32
CA GLY A 149 10.30 7.02 -3.11
C GLY A 149 10.81 6.87 -4.55
N GLU A 150 11.89 6.12 -4.76
CA GLU A 150 12.44 5.86 -6.09
C GLU A 150 11.45 5.09 -6.97
N ASP A 151 10.77 4.08 -6.43
CA ASP A 151 9.70 3.37 -7.15
C ASP A 151 8.57 4.33 -7.55
N LEU A 152 8.17 5.25 -6.66
CA LEU A 152 7.12 6.23 -6.96
C LEU A 152 7.53 7.15 -8.10
N ASP A 153 8.73 7.72 -8.03
CA ASP A 153 9.19 8.72 -8.98
C ASP A 153 9.51 8.12 -10.35
N SER A 154 10.11 6.92 -10.39
CA SER A 154 10.51 6.27 -11.63
C SER A 154 9.36 5.56 -12.36
N LEU A 155 8.39 5.02 -11.62
CA LEU A 155 7.31 4.20 -12.20
C LEU A 155 6.01 4.96 -12.39
N SER A 156 5.88 6.18 -11.87
CA SER A 156 4.60 6.86 -11.87
C SER A 156 4.66 8.33 -12.21
N LYS A 157 3.55 8.82 -12.75
CA LYS A 157 3.31 10.24 -12.99
C LYS A 157 1.96 10.64 -12.42
N THR A 158 1.84 11.90 -12.00
CA THR A 158 0.54 12.48 -11.65
C THR A 158 -0.40 12.40 -12.86
N VAL A 159 -1.67 12.08 -12.60
CA VAL A 159 -2.69 11.97 -13.63
C VAL A 159 -3.96 12.67 -13.18
N GLU A 160 -4.63 13.35 -14.11
CA GLU A 160 -5.97 13.87 -13.86
C GLU A 160 -7.00 12.75 -14.05
N VAL A 161 -7.94 12.66 -13.12
CA VAL A 161 -9.09 11.76 -13.23
C VAL A 161 -10.37 12.59 -13.42
N PRO A 162 -11.41 12.04 -14.07
CA PRO A 162 -12.68 12.72 -14.23
C PRO A 162 -13.24 13.28 -12.92
N GLU A 163 -13.92 14.43 -12.97
CA GLU A 163 -14.47 15.13 -11.80
C GLU A 163 -15.37 14.22 -10.93
N GLY A 164 -16.12 13.31 -11.56
CA GLY A 164 -16.95 12.34 -10.85
C GLY A 164 -16.15 11.38 -9.96
N ILE A 165 -14.91 11.05 -10.35
CA ILE A 165 -13.98 10.26 -9.52
C ILE A 165 -13.38 11.14 -8.43
N GLN A 166 -12.98 12.38 -8.74
CA GLN A 166 -12.40 13.30 -7.76
C GLN A 166 -13.35 13.52 -6.57
N LYS A 167 -14.66 13.64 -6.82
CA LYS A 167 -15.70 13.82 -5.79
C LYS A 167 -15.84 12.65 -4.81
N VAL A 168 -15.22 11.50 -5.06
CA VAL A 168 -15.23 10.35 -4.15
C VAL A 168 -14.20 10.50 -3.03
N PHE A 169 -13.18 11.35 -3.21
CA PHE A 169 -12.02 11.49 -2.31
C PHE A 169 -11.98 12.87 -1.66
#